data_AF-A0AAW2ZCJ4-F1
#
_entry.id   AF-A0AAW2ZCJ4-F1
#
_cell.length_a   1.000
_cell.length_b   1.000
_cell.length_c   1.000
_cell.angle_alpha   90.00
_cell.angle_beta   90.00
_cell.angle_gamma   90.00
#
_symmetry.space_group_name_H-M   'P 1'
#
loop_
_entity.id
_entity.type
_entity.pdbx_description
1 polymer ?
#
loop_
_entity_poly.entity_id
_entity_poly.type
_entity_poly.pdbx_seq_one_letter_code
_entity_poly.pdbx_strand_id
1 'polypeptide(L)'
;MIRCRAGDFFYTDAEVESMQKSIEEFKSLFGNRLSGFVIGCLKQQDNEVTIHQEHTKSLIESSRPFSVTFHKAFDLLNDPIQSLDDLIEMKVERVLTSGCSGKGLSGKVVDHLPTLKTLVEHSKQRIIILAGGGVRMNNVKSIIEETGVTEVHSSQVIRW
;
A
#
# COMPACT_ATOMS: atom_id res chain seq x y z
N MET A 1 4.83 1.55 10.01
CA MET A 1 3.50 0.96 9.71
C MET A 1 2.53 1.54 10.70
N ILE A 2 1.42 2.12 10.25
CA ILE A 2 0.34 2.62 11.12
C ILE A 2 -0.88 1.75 10.85
N ARG A 3 -1.24 0.95 11.84
CA ARG A 3 -2.35 0.01 11.79
C ARG A 3 -2.74 -0.33 13.22
N CYS A 4 -3.92 0.09 13.66
CA CYS A 4 -4.35 -0.05 15.06
C CYS A 4 -4.71 -1.48 15.48
N ARG A 5 -5.06 -2.36 14.52
CA ARG A 5 -5.38 -3.77 14.78
C ARG A 5 -5.11 -4.68 13.58
N ALA A 6 -4.98 -5.98 13.85
CA ALA A 6 -4.97 -7.01 12.81
C ALA A 6 -6.38 -7.25 12.22
N GLY A 7 -6.47 -8.04 11.15
CA GLY A 7 -7.73 -8.38 10.47
C GLY A 7 -7.96 -7.59 9.19
N ASP A 8 -9.11 -6.94 9.10
CA ASP A 8 -9.50 -6.08 7.97
C ASP A 8 -8.86 -4.67 8.03
N PHE A 9 -9.35 -3.78 7.17
CA PHE A 9 -8.93 -2.38 7.02
C PHE A 9 -10.12 -1.41 7.00
N PHE A 10 -11.28 -1.83 7.53
CA PHE A 10 -12.48 -1.00 7.67
C PHE A 10 -12.46 -0.37 9.05
N TYR A 11 -11.96 0.86 9.13
CA TYR A 11 -11.76 1.54 10.41
C TYR A 11 -12.95 2.41 10.76
N THR A 12 -13.28 2.45 12.03
CA THR A 12 -14.16 3.46 12.62
C THR A 12 -13.40 4.78 12.80
N ASP A 13 -14.12 5.89 12.99
CA ASP A 13 -13.49 7.20 13.23
C ASP A 13 -12.56 7.18 14.45
N ALA A 14 -12.97 6.52 15.55
CA ALA A 14 -12.15 6.38 16.75
C ALA A 14 -10.85 5.60 16.51
N GLU A 15 -10.87 4.60 15.62
CA GLU A 15 -9.67 3.85 15.23
C GLU A 15 -8.73 4.71 14.38
N VAL A 16 -9.28 5.54 13.49
CA VAL A 16 -8.49 6.50 12.70
C VAL A 16 -7.86 7.57 13.59
N GLU A 17 -8.59 8.10 14.58
CA GLU A 17 -8.04 9.02 15.57
C GLU A 17 -6.87 8.40 16.34
N SER A 18 -6.97 7.12 16.72
CA SER A 18 -5.89 6.39 17.37
C SER A 18 -4.65 6.25 16.46
N MET A 19 -4.87 5.98 15.18
CA MET A 19 -3.82 5.93 14.17
C MET A 19 -3.14 7.29 13.96
N GLN A 20 -3.90 8.39 13.96
CA GLN A 20 -3.37 9.75 13.89
C GLN A 20 -2.50 10.09 15.11
N LYS A 21 -2.96 9.74 16.33
CA LYS A 21 -2.15 9.91 17.55
C LYS A 21 -0.82 9.16 17.46
N SER A 22 -0.85 7.92 16.97
CA SER A 22 0.36 7.13 16.74
C SER A 22 1.32 7.82 15.77
N ILE A 23 0.80 8.41 14.67
CA ILE A 23 1.63 9.19 13.72
C ILE A 23 2.32 10.34 14.41
N GLU A 24 1.61 11.15 15.20
CA GLU A 24 2.19 12.29 15.92
C GLU A 24 3.22 11.86 16.98
N GLU A 25 2.97 10.76 17.69
CA GLU A 25 3.94 10.17 18.62
C GLU A 25 5.22 9.75 17.89
N PHE A 26 5.10 9.07 16.75
CA PHE A 26 6.28 8.70 15.95
C PHE A 26 7.04 9.94 15.47
N LYS A 27 6.34 10.97 14.98
CA LYS A 27 6.96 12.23 14.56
C LYS A 27 7.73 12.89 15.70
N SER A 28 7.15 12.92 16.90
CA SER A 28 7.80 13.47 18.10
C SER A 28 9.04 12.68 18.50
N LEU A 29 8.96 11.34 18.52
CA LEU A 29 10.03 10.47 18.98
C LEU A 29 11.22 10.40 18.01
N PHE A 30 10.95 10.39 16.71
CA PHE A 30 11.95 10.10 15.69
C PHE A 30 12.31 11.31 14.82
N GLY A 31 11.45 12.33 14.77
CA GLY A 31 11.68 13.56 14.01
C GLY A 31 12.10 13.29 12.57
N ASN A 32 13.22 13.89 12.15
CA ASN A 32 13.78 13.75 10.81
C ASN A 32 14.36 12.36 10.49
N ARG A 33 14.41 11.43 11.46
CA ARG A 33 14.88 10.06 11.23
C ARG A 33 13.81 9.16 10.61
N LEU A 34 12.56 9.62 10.57
CA LEU A 34 11.48 8.94 9.84
C LEU A 34 11.62 9.18 8.35
N SER A 35 11.43 8.12 7.56
CA SER A 35 11.40 8.22 6.10
C SER A 35 9.98 8.27 5.54
N GLY A 36 9.00 7.72 6.28
CA GLY A 36 7.63 7.63 5.80
C GLY A 36 6.71 6.81 6.68
N PHE A 37 5.43 6.89 6.37
CA PHE A 37 4.36 6.10 6.96
C PHE A 37 3.78 5.11 5.96
N VAL A 38 3.25 4.02 6.49
CA VAL A 38 2.60 2.96 5.70
C VAL A 38 1.20 2.80 6.27
N ILE A 39 0.17 3.04 5.45
CA ILE A 39 -1.23 3.11 5.86
C ILE A 39 -2.13 2.38 4.84
N GLY A 40 -3.42 2.27 5.15
CA GLY A 40 -4.45 2.06 4.14
C GLY A 40 -5.81 1.80 4.77
N CYS A 41 -6.82 2.54 4.33
CA CYS A 41 -8.18 2.48 4.87
C CYS A 41 -9.14 2.13 3.74
N LEU A 42 -10.01 1.16 3.99
CA LEU A 42 -11.00 0.70 3.03
C LEU A 42 -12.39 1.02 3.53
N LYS A 43 -13.34 1.12 2.61
CA LYS A 43 -14.77 1.11 2.89
C LYS A 43 -15.43 0.05 2.03
N GLN A 44 -16.53 -0.50 2.52
CA GLN A 44 -17.35 -1.43 1.76
C GLN A 44 -18.76 -0.87 1.65
N GLN A 45 -19.25 -0.78 0.42
CA GLN A 45 -20.62 -0.38 0.13
C GLN A 45 -21.14 -1.27 -1.01
N ASP A 46 -22.34 -1.82 -0.86
CA ASP A 46 -23.00 -2.64 -1.90
C ASP A 46 -22.12 -3.78 -2.47
N ASN A 47 -21.34 -4.44 -1.60
CA ASN A 47 -20.34 -5.49 -1.94
C ASN A 47 -19.12 -5.01 -2.74
N GLU A 48 -18.95 -3.70 -2.89
CA GLU A 48 -17.78 -3.08 -3.48
C GLU A 48 -16.84 -2.57 -2.39
N VAL A 49 -15.59 -3.02 -2.43
CA VAL A 49 -14.50 -2.57 -1.57
C VAL A 49 -13.70 -1.51 -2.31
N THR A 50 -13.75 -0.29 -1.79
CA THR A 50 -13.07 0.89 -2.32
C THR A 50 -12.21 1.54 -1.25
N ILE A 51 -11.38 2.51 -1.63
CA ILE A 51 -10.59 3.27 -0.67
C ILE A 51 -11.52 4.16 0.15
N HIS A 52 -11.34 4.17 1.48
CA HIS A 52 -11.99 5.16 2.32
C HIS A 52 -11.23 6.49 2.17
N GLN A 53 -11.64 7.32 1.21
CA GLN A 53 -10.91 8.53 0.84
C GLN A 53 -10.76 9.53 2.01
N GLU A 54 -11.80 9.77 2.80
CA GLU A 54 -11.75 10.74 3.92
C GLU A 54 -10.73 10.32 5.00
N HIS A 55 -10.84 9.09 5.51
CA HIS A 55 -9.87 8.51 6.46
C HIS A 55 -8.45 8.44 5.88
N THR A 56 -8.32 8.10 4.59
CA THR A 56 -7.00 8.04 3.95
C THR A 56 -6.37 9.43 3.86
N LYS A 57 -7.14 10.46 3.47
CA LYS A 57 -6.67 11.86 3.40
C LYS A 57 -6.27 12.37 4.78
N SER A 58 -7.07 12.13 5.82
CA SER A 58 -6.76 12.62 7.17
C SER A 58 -5.49 12.00 7.76
N LEU A 59 -5.19 10.73 7.44
CA LEU A 59 -3.93 10.08 7.81
C LEU A 59 -2.75 10.57 6.98
N ILE A 60 -2.95 10.86 5.69
CA ILE A 60 -1.92 11.47 4.83
C ILE A 60 -1.54 12.85 5.37
N GLU A 61 -2.52 13.68 5.72
CA GLU A 61 -2.31 15.01 6.31
C GLU A 61 -1.50 14.93 7.60
N SER A 62 -1.86 14.03 8.51
CA SER A 62 -1.12 13.78 9.76
C SER A 62 0.32 13.30 9.49
N SER A 63 0.50 12.53 8.42
CA SER A 63 1.79 11.97 8.02
C SER A 63 2.75 12.99 7.41
N ARG A 64 2.26 14.16 6.94
CA ARG A 64 3.13 15.17 6.33
C ARG A 64 4.14 15.74 7.35
N PRO A 65 5.37 16.07 6.90
CA PRO A 65 5.86 16.10 5.51
C PRO A 65 6.42 14.76 4.99
N PHE A 66 6.25 13.66 5.72
CA PHE A 66 6.84 12.37 5.36
C PHE A 66 6.09 11.69 4.20
N SER A 67 6.79 10.81 3.49
CA SER A 67 6.20 10.01 2.41
C SER A 67 5.19 9.00 2.95
N VAL A 68 4.20 8.64 2.14
CA VAL A 68 3.15 7.68 2.46
C VAL A 68 3.17 6.53 1.45
N THR A 69 3.15 5.30 1.98
CA THR A 69 2.92 4.08 1.20
C THR A 69 1.54 3.52 1.53
N PHE A 70 0.69 3.29 0.53
CA PHE A 70 -0.54 2.53 0.70
C PHE A 70 -0.22 1.03 0.69
N HIS A 71 -0.56 0.33 1.76
CA HIS A 71 -0.15 -1.07 1.96
C HIS A 71 -1.04 -2.08 1.21
N LYS A 72 -0.85 -3.39 1.50
CA LYS A 72 -1.56 -4.51 0.86
C LYS A 72 -3.09 -4.49 0.94
N ALA A 73 -3.71 -3.56 1.68
CA ALA A 73 -5.14 -3.27 1.50
C ALA A 73 -5.52 -2.98 0.03
N PHE A 74 -4.58 -2.49 -0.78
CA PHE A 74 -4.78 -2.32 -2.22
C PHE A 74 -5.21 -3.61 -2.94
N ASP A 75 -4.70 -4.75 -2.49
CA ASP A 75 -5.03 -6.06 -3.07
C ASP A 75 -6.48 -6.51 -2.78
N LEU A 76 -7.22 -5.79 -1.92
CA LEU A 76 -8.63 -6.06 -1.64
C LEU A 76 -9.58 -5.19 -2.48
N LEU A 77 -9.06 -4.19 -3.18
CA LEU A 77 -9.87 -3.26 -3.98
C LEU A 77 -10.42 -3.94 -5.22
N ASN A 78 -11.67 -3.65 -5.55
CA ASN A 78 -12.34 -4.23 -6.71
C ASN A 78 -11.82 -3.65 -8.03
N ASP A 79 -11.62 -2.33 -8.11
CA ASP A 79 -11.05 -1.64 -9.27
C ASP A 79 -9.67 -1.05 -8.93
N PRO A 80 -8.57 -1.74 -9.27
CA PRO A 80 -7.24 -1.25 -8.95
C PRO A 80 -6.78 -0.08 -9.83
N ILE A 81 -7.36 0.12 -11.02
CA ILE A 81 -6.95 1.22 -11.91
C ILE A 81 -7.51 2.53 -11.39
N GLN A 82 -8.83 2.57 -11.12
CA GLN A 82 -9.44 3.74 -10.48
C GLN A 82 -8.82 4.02 -9.12
N SER A 83 -8.61 2.97 -8.31
CA SER A 83 -7.97 3.11 -7.00
C SER A 83 -6.55 3.69 -7.08
N LEU A 84 -5.80 3.37 -8.13
CA LEU A 84 -4.46 3.93 -8.33
C LEU A 84 -4.54 5.43 -8.65
N ASP A 85 -5.49 5.84 -9.49
CA ASP A 85 -5.70 7.27 -9.79
C ASP A 85 -6.15 8.06 -8.56
N ASP A 86 -7.04 7.50 -7.73
CA ASP A 86 -7.44 8.09 -6.44
C ASP A 86 -6.22 8.32 -5.51
N LEU A 87 -5.32 7.32 -5.40
CA LEU A 87 -4.10 7.41 -4.58
C LEU A 87 -3.12 8.45 -5.14
N ILE A 88 -3.01 8.57 -6.47
CA ILE A 88 -2.20 9.59 -7.14
C ILE A 88 -2.76 10.99 -6.82
N GLU A 89 -4.08 11.17 -6.87
CA GLU A 89 -4.72 12.45 -6.54
C GLU A 89 -4.45 12.85 -5.09
N MET A 90 -4.53 11.89 -4.16
CA MET A 90 -4.20 12.06 -2.75
C MET A 90 -2.70 12.20 -2.45
N LYS A 91 -1.84 12.19 -3.49
CA LYS A 91 -0.38 12.34 -3.37
C LYS A 91 0.30 11.25 -2.55
N VAL A 92 -0.18 10.01 -2.67
CA VAL A 92 0.52 8.83 -2.14
C VAL A 92 1.72 8.53 -3.03
N GLU A 93 2.88 8.27 -2.42
CA GLU A 93 4.13 8.06 -3.17
C GLU A 93 4.33 6.61 -3.61
N ARG A 94 3.80 5.63 -2.86
CA ARG A 94 3.97 4.19 -3.17
C ARG A 94 2.71 3.37 -2.91
N VAL A 95 2.53 2.29 -3.68
CA VAL A 95 1.53 1.24 -3.41
C VAL A 95 2.21 -0.11 -3.30
N LEU A 96 2.05 -0.78 -2.15
CA LEU A 96 2.49 -2.15 -1.92
C LEU A 96 1.39 -3.13 -2.36
N THR A 97 1.67 -3.93 -3.39
CA THR A 97 0.67 -4.84 -3.98
C THR A 97 1.33 -6.11 -4.51
N SER A 98 0.59 -7.22 -4.49
CA SER A 98 0.95 -8.43 -5.25
C SER A 98 0.28 -8.52 -6.62
N GLY A 99 -0.53 -7.53 -7.01
CA GLY A 99 -1.35 -7.54 -8.22
C GLY A 99 -2.63 -8.37 -8.11
N CYS A 100 -2.99 -8.82 -6.91
CA CYS A 100 -4.10 -9.76 -6.66
C CYS A 100 -5.41 -9.07 -6.27
N SER A 101 -5.69 -7.90 -6.86
CA SER A 101 -6.88 -7.10 -6.58
C SER A 101 -8.17 -7.93 -6.63
N GLY A 102 -8.93 -7.90 -5.53
CA GLY A 102 -10.16 -8.66 -5.34
C GLY A 102 -9.98 -10.14 -4.96
N LYS A 103 -8.74 -10.63 -4.78
CA LYS A 103 -8.43 -12.04 -4.49
C LYS A 103 -7.81 -12.28 -3.11
N GLY A 104 -7.87 -11.28 -2.23
CA GLY A 104 -7.39 -11.40 -0.84
C GLY A 104 -5.91 -11.03 -0.66
N LEU A 105 -5.40 -11.20 0.57
CA LEU A 105 -4.05 -10.77 0.95
C LEU A 105 -2.95 -11.82 0.71
N SER A 106 -3.31 -13.04 0.32
CA SER A 106 -2.40 -14.18 0.16
C SER A 106 -1.76 -14.29 -1.23
N GLY A 107 -2.12 -13.41 -2.16
CA GLY A 107 -1.59 -13.42 -3.52
C GLY A 107 -0.07 -13.29 -3.56
N LYS A 108 0.55 -14.01 -4.49
CA LYS A 108 1.99 -13.88 -4.78
C LYS A 108 2.16 -13.08 -6.05
N VAL A 109 3.19 -12.24 -6.07
CA VAL A 109 3.54 -11.41 -7.23
C VAL A 109 3.66 -12.22 -8.52
N VAL A 110 4.26 -13.41 -8.44
CA VAL A 110 4.47 -14.30 -9.61
C VAL A 110 3.17 -14.80 -10.24
N ASP A 111 2.06 -14.81 -9.50
CA ASP A 111 0.76 -15.27 -10.01
C ASP A 111 -0.01 -14.14 -10.73
N HIS A 112 0.50 -12.90 -10.68
CA HIS A 112 -0.22 -11.69 -11.13
C HIS A 112 0.68 -10.67 -11.85
N LEU A 113 1.75 -11.15 -12.50
CA LEU A 113 2.68 -10.30 -13.26
C LEU A 113 1.99 -9.43 -14.32
N PRO A 114 1.00 -9.92 -15.11
CA PRO A 114 0.31 -9.07 -16.08
C PRO A 114 -0.42 -7.88 -15.44
N THR A 115 -1.10 -8.09 -14.31
CA THR A 115 -1.78 -7.02 -13.58
C THR A 115 -0.78 -5.99 -13.06
N LEU A 116 0.34 -6.44 -12.49
CA LEU A 116 1.40 -5.55 -12.01
C LEU A 116 1.99 -4.70 -13.14
N LYS A 117 2.24 -5.31 -14.30
CA LYS A 117 2.70 -4.58 -15.48
C LYS A 117 1.72 -3.48 -15.89
N THR A 118 0.43 -3.79 -15.96
CA THR A 118 -0.62 -2.80 -16.26
C THR A 118 -0.61 -1.66 -15.24
N LEU A 119 -0.44 -1.94 -13.94
CA LEU A 119 -0.37 -0.91 -12.90
C LEU A 119 0.88 -0.03 -13.06
N VAL A 120 2.04 -0.62 -13.37
CA VAL A 120 3.27 0.13 -13.64
C VAL A 120 3.10 1.05 -14.84
N GLU A 121 2.55 0.54 -15.95
CA GLU A 121 2.31 1.33 -17.16
C GLU A 121 1.30 2.45 -16.92
N HIS A 122 0.19 2.17 -16.22
CA HIS A 122 -0.84 3.16 -15.88
C HIS A 122 -0.33 4.23 -14.93
N SER A 123 0.56 3.87 -14.00
CA SER A 123 1.13 4.82 -13.02
C SER A 123 1.83 6.00 -13.72
N LYS A 124 2.44 5.77 -14.88
CA LYS A 124 3.25 6.77 -15.61
C LYS A 124 4.23 7.52 -14.70
N GLN A 125 4.83 6.80 -13.75
CA GLN A 125 5.77 7.34 -12.75
C GLN A 125 5.17 8.39 -11.78
N ARG A 126 3.83 8.54 -11.74
CA ARG A 126 3.12 9.43 -10.80
C ARG A 126 3.07 8.85 -9.38
N ILE A 127 3.19 7.53 -9.27
CA ILE A 127 3.21 6.75 -8.03
C ILE A 127 4.05 5.49 -8.26
N ILE A 128 4.80 5.05 -7.25
CA ILE A 128 5.65 3.86 -7.37
C ILE A 128 4.83 2.61 -7.05
N ILE A 129 4.88 1.62 -7.95
CA ILE A 129 4.36 0.28 -7.67
C ILE A 129 5.45 -0.54 -6.99
N LEU A 130 5.27 -0.79 -5.69
CA LEU A 130 6.15 -1.60 -4.86
C LEU A 130 5.65 -3.05 -4.88
N ALA A 131 6.26 -3.92 -5.69
CA ALA A 131 5.84 -5.32 -5.79
C ALA A 131 6.15 -6.09 -4.50
N GLY A 132 5.14 -6.68 -3.87
CA GLY A 132 5.31 -7.40 -2.60
C GLY A 132 4.32 -8.55 -2.38
N GLY A 133 4.87 -9.70 -1.99
CA GLY A 133 4.13 -10.95 -1.84
C GLY A 133 4.91 -12.09 -2.49
N GLY A 134 5.70 -12.82 -1.70
CA GLY A 134 6.50 -13.94 -2.22
C GLY A 134 7.74 -13.57 -3.05
N VAL A 135 8.17 -12.30 -3.05
CA VAL A 135 9.42 -11.89 -3.71
C VAL A 135 10.63 -12.47 -2.96
N ARG A 136 11.55 -13.11 -3.68
CA ARG A 136 12.73 -13.83 -3.19
C ARG A 136 13.90 -13.66 -4.17
N MET A 137 15.12 -13.99 -3.73
CA MET A 137 16.32 -13.90 -4.56
C MET A 137 16.22 -14.67 -5.89
N ASN A 138 15.50 -15.79 -5.93
CA ASN A 138 15.37 -16.62 -7.13
C ASN A 138 14.33 -16.10 -8.14
N ASN A 139 13.45 -15.17 -7.77
CA ASN A 139 12.39 -14.67 -8.67
C ASN A 139 12.42 -13.15 -8.89
N VAL A 140 13.15 -12.39 -8.06
CA VAL A 140 13.18 -10.91 -8.13
C VAL A 140 13.57 -10.39 -9.52
N LYS A 141 14.53 -11.05 -10.19
CA LYS A 141 14.98 -10.63 -11.52
C LYS A 141 13.86 -10.73 -12.57
N SER A 142 13.17 -11.87 -12.66
CA SER A 142 12.10 -12.04 -13.64
C SER A 142 10.91 -11.13 -13.33
N ILE A 143 10.59 -10.91 -12.05
CA ILE A 143 9.55 -9.95 -11.65
C ILE A 143 9.85 -8.55 -12.21
N ILE A 144 11.08 -8.06 -12.05
CA ILE A 144 11.49 -6.74 -12.55
C ILE A 144 11.44 -6.70 -14.08
N GLU A 145 11.99 -7.72 -14.75
CA GLU A 145 12.04 -7.79 -16.22
C GLU A 145 10.64 -7.86 -16.86
N GLU A 146 9.71 -8.59 -16.26
CA GLU A 146 8.38 -8.81 -16.80
C GLU A 146 7.39 -7.67 -16.51
N THR A 147 7.54 -7.01 -15.36
CA THR A 147 6.56 -6.00 -14.89
C THR A 147 7.06 -4.56 -15.00
N GLY A 148 8.38 -4.35 -15.04
CA GLY A 148 8.97 -3.01 -15.03
C GLY A 148 8.95 -2.31 -13.66
N VAL A 149 8.59 -2.99 -12.57
CA VAL A 149 8.67 -2.40 -11.22
C VAL A 149 10.11 -2.04 -10.88
N THR A 150 10.29 -0.89 -10.23
CA THR A 150 11.61 -0.39 -9.80
C THR A 150 11.90 -0.63 -8.33
N GLU A 151 10.87 -0.96 -7.53
CA GLU A 151 11.00 -1.30 -6.13
C GLU A 151 10.29 -2.62 -5.81
N VAL A 152 10.89 -3.42 -4.93
CA VAL A 152 10.32 -4.69 -4.46
C VAL A 152 10.38 -4.80 -2.94
N HIS A 153 9.39 -5.47 -2.35
CA HIS A 153 9.32 -5.75 -0.92
C HIS A 153 9.40 -7.26 -0.65
N SER A 154 10.36 -7.66 0.19
CA SER A 154 10.54 -9.04 0.62
C SER A 154 10.53 -9.16 2.14
N SER A 155 9.86 -10.20 2.65
CA SER A 155 9.83 -10.58 4.07
C SER A 155 10.83 -11.68 4.42
N GLN A 156 11.79 -11.97 3.54
CA GLN A 156 12.71 -13.10 3.72
C GLN A 156 13.52 -12.96 5.02
N VAL A 157 13.33 -13.92 5.93
CA VAL A 157 14.13 -14.05 7.16
C VAL A 157 15.25 -15.05 6.86
N ILE A 158 16.49 -14.61 6.99
CA ILE A 158 17.67 -15.48 6.93
C ILE A 158 17.93 -15.95 8.37
N ARG A 159 17.85 -17.26 8.59
CA ARG A 159 18.20 -17.89 9.88
C ARG A 159 19.43 -18.77 9.67
N TRP A 160 20.37 -18.68 10.60
CA TRP A 160 21.57 -19.52 10.67
C TRP A 160 21.34 -20.62 11.69
#